data_AF-A0A369XNJ0-F1
#
_entry.id   AF-A0A369XNJ0-F1
#
_cell.length_a   1.000
_cell.length_b   1.000
_cell.length_c   1.000
_cell.angle_alpha   90.00
_cell.angle_beta   90.00
_cell.angle_gamma   90.00
#
_symmetry.space_group_name_H-M   'P 1'
#
loop_
_entity.id
_entity.type
_entity.pdbx_description
1 polymer ?
#
loop_
_entity_poly.entity_id
_entity_poly.type
_entity_poly.pdbx_seq_one_letter_code
_entity_poly.pdbx_strand_id
1 'polypeptide(L)'
;LYHSRWRIEEAFKRIKHRRALEQLSGMSWLAAQQDFSAKILCDNINALAVHAAGESLDPNICARYFINRGDAFSRIKRTLGRWLLQGLDALENITSVFDELIKNLVRIKPDRSYPRNFTQKPHLSHAYKNGV
;
A
#
# COMPACT_ATOMS: atom_id res chain seq x y z
N LEU A 1 -8.79 -22.86 0.69
CA LEU A 1 -9.83 -21.85 0.35
C LEU A 1 -9.87 -20.67 1.33
N TYR A 2 -9.92 -20.88 2.65
CA TYR A 2 -10.01 -19.79 3.64
C TYR A 2 -8.83 -18.79 3.60
N HIS A 3 -7.59 -19.28 3.49
CA HIS A 3 -6.39 -18.41 3.43
C HIS A 3 -6.35 -17.47 2.21
N SER A 4 -6.86 -17.91 1.06
CA SER A 4 -6.90 -17.09 -0.16
C SER A 4 -7.92 -15.95 -0.04
N ARG A 5 -9.05 -16.19 0.64
CA ARG A 5 -10.10 -15.18 0.88
C ARG A 5 -9.59 -14.02 1.76
N TRP A 6 -8.78 -14.33 2.77
CA TRP A 6 -8.19 -13.31 3.65
C TRP A 6 -7.35 -12.27 2.89
N ARG A 7 -6.61 -12.69 1.86
CA ARG A 7 -5.82 -11.77 1.02
C ARG A 7 -6.70 -10.73 0.32
N ILE A 8 -7.92 -11.12 -0.07
CA ILE A 8 -8.90 -10.23 -0.70
C ILE A 8 -9.41 -9.21 0.33
N GLU A 9 -9.75 -9.65 1.54
CA GLU A 9 -10.20 -8.75 2.62
C GLU A 9 -9.13 -7.72 3.00
N GLU A 10 -7.87 -8.14 3.14
CA GLU A 10 -6.76 -7.23 3.42
C GLU A 10 -6.50 -6.26 2.26
N ALA A 11 -6.72 -6.69 1.01
CA ALA A 11 -6.68 -5.79 -0.14
C ALA A 11 -7.77 -4.72 -0.04
N PHE A 12 -9.02 -5.10 0.28
CA PHE A 12 -10.11 -4.14 0.48
C PHE A 12 -9.82 -3.15 1.61
N LYS A 13 -9.36 -3.62 2.78
CA LYS A 13 -8.97 -2.74 3.89
C LYS A 13 -7.89 -1.76 3.46
N ARG A 14 -6.86 -2.24 2.77
CA ARG A 14 -5.76 -1.41 2.26
C ARG A 14 -6.25 -0.38 1.24
N ILE A 15 -7.09 -0.77 0.29
CA ILE A 15 -7.61 0.14 -0.74
C ILE A 15 -8.51 1.20 -0.11
N LYS A 16 -9.46 0.82 0.74
CA LYS A 16 -10.32 1.77 1.44
C LYS A 16 -9.52 2.73 2.32
N HIS A 17 -8.71 2.20 3.23
CA HIS A 17 -8.03 3.00 4.25
C HIS A 17 -6.77 3.70 3.73
N ARG A 18 -5.86 2.99 3.06
CA ARG A 18 -4.57 3.55 2.64
C ARG A 18 -4.61 4.23 1.27
N ARG A 19 -5.57 3.88 0.41
CA ARG A 19 -5.75 4.54 -0.90
C ARG A 19 -6.89 5.57 -0.88
N ALA A 20 -7.56 5.72 0.26
CA ALA A 20 -8.69 6.64 0.45
C ALA A 20 -9.73 6.47 -0.67
N LEU A 21 -10.17 5.23 -0.93
CA LEU A 21 -11.05 4.91 -2.06
C LEU A 21 -12.30 5.79 -2.10
N GLU A 22 -12.88 6.05 -0.93
CA GLU A 22 -14.13 6.78 -0.73
C GLU A 22 -13.94 8.31 -0.77
N GLN A 23 -12.71 8.81 -0.85
CA GLN A 23 -12.42 10.23 -1.02
C GLN A 23 -12.50 10.62 -2.49
N LEU A 24 -13.68 11.05 -2.94
CA LEU A 24 -13.91 11.46 -4.32
C LEU A 24 -13.61 12.95 -4.52
N SER A 25 -13.16 13.31 -5.72
CA SER A 25 -12.79 14.65 -6.17
C SER A 25 -13.98 15.45 -6.70
N GLY A 26 -15.11 14.79 -7.00
CA GLY A 26 -16.32 15.44 -7.47
C GLY A 26 -17.59 14.65 -7.16
N MET A 27 -18.75 15.30 -7.39
CA MET A 27 -20.07 14.74 -7.09
C MET A 27 -20.71 14.01 -8.30
N SER A 28 -20.13 14.12 -9.50
CA SER A 28 -20.66 13.44 -10.68
C SER A 28 -20.28 11.96 -10.70
N TRP A 29 -21.13 11.14 -11.33
CA TRP A 29 -20.83 9.73 -11.55
C TRP A 29 -19.51 9.53 -12.30
N LEU A 30 -19.23 10.37 -13.30
CA LEU A 30 -18.00 10.31 -14.08
C LEU A 30 -16.76 10.58 -13.21
N ALA A 31 -16.81 11.58 -12.32
CA ALA A 31 -15.71 11.86 -11.40
C ALA A 31 -15.48 10.68 -10.45
N ALA A 32 -16.55 10.08 -9.93
CA ALA A 32 -16.46 8.89 -9.08
C ALA A 32 -15.80 7.70 -9.82
N GLN A 33 -16.18 7.46 -11.08
CA GLN A 33 -15.62 6.39 -11.90
C GLN A 33 -14.13 6.63 -12.21
N GLN A 34 -13.75 7.85 -12.57
CA GLN A 34 -12.37 8.21 -12.86
C GLN A 34 -11.47 8.07 -11.64
N ASP A 35 -11.90 8.57 -10.49
CA ASP A 35 -11.15 8.46 -9.23
C ASP A 35 -10.97 7.02 -8.80
N PHE A 36 -12.03 6.22 -8.88
CA PHE A 36 -11.95 4.80 -8.59
C PHE A 36 -10.93 4.11 -9.49
N SER A 37 -11.06 4.28 -10.81
CA SER A 37 -10.16 3.66 -11.78
C SER A 37 -8.71 4.11 -11.59
N ALA A 38 -8.45 5.39 -11.35
CA ALA A 38 -7.10 5.91 -11.11
C ALA A 38 -6.47 5.31 -9.84
N LYS A 39 -7.23 5.17 -8.75
CA LYS A 39 -6.75 4.56 -7.50
C LYS A 39 -6.44 3.07 -7.67
N ILE A 40 -7.30 2.32 -8.38
CA ILE A 40 -7.07 0.90 -8.66
C ILE A 40 -5.88 0.71 -9.60
N LEU A 41 -5.78 1.52 -10.66
CA LEU A 41 -4.64 1.51 -11.57
C LEU A 41 -3.32 1.77 -10.83
N CYS A 42 -3.28 2.83 -10.01
CA CYS A 42 -2.11 3.16 -9.19
C CYS A 42 -1.74 2.00 -8.25
N ASP A 43 -2.73 1.33 -7.65
CA ASP A 43 -2.47 0.21 -6.75
C ASP A 43 -1.90 -1.01 -7.47
N ASN A 44 -2.44 -1.32 -8.66
CA ASN A 44 -1.97 -2.41 -9.51
C ASN A 44 -0.55 -2.15 -10.00
N ILE A 45 -0.25 -0.95 -10.51
CA ILE A 45 1.10 -0.57 -10.93
C ILE A 45 2.06 -0.68 -9.74
N ASN A 46 1.65 -0.23 -8.55
CA ASN A 46 2.47 -0.39 -7.35
C ASN A 46 2.72 -1.86 -6.98
N ALA A 47 1.72 -2.73 -7.11
CA ALA A 47 1.89 -4.17 -6.85
C ALA A 47 2.86 -4.80 -7.85
N LEU A 48 2.74 -4.47 -9.13
CA LEU A 48 3.63 -4.95 -10.20
C LEU A 48 5.05 -4.42 -10.03
N ALA A 49 5.22 -3.13 -9.74
CA ALA A 49 6.54 -2.52 -9.52
C ALA A 49 7.28 -3.16 -8.35
N VAL A 50 6.58 -3.39 -7.22
CA VAL A 50 7.14 -4.09 -6.06
C VAL A 50 7.50 -5.54 -6.40
N HIS A 51 6.69 -6.22 -7.21
CA HIS A 51 6.97 -7.58 -7.61
C HIS A 51 8.20 -7.67 -8.52
N ALA A 52 8.24 -6.87 -9.59
CA ALA A 52 9.34 -6.83 -10.55
C ALA A 52 10.66 -6.39 -9.90
N ALA A 53 10.63 -5.36 -9.05
CA ALA A 53 11.80 -4.97 -8.28
C ALA A 53 12.27 -6.08 -7.33
N GLY A 54 11.34 -6.88 -6.77
CA GLY A 54 11.68 -8.02 -5.93
C GLY A 54 12.36 -9.15 -6.69
N GLU A 55 11.91 -9.41 -7.92
CA GLU A 55 12.55 -10.40 -8.82
C GLU A 55 13.93 -9.96 -9.30
N SER A 56 14.18 -8.65 -9.34
CA SER A 56 15.46 -8.07 -9.78
C SER A 56 16.53 -8.05 -8.68
N LEU A 57 16.17 -8.32 -7.42
CA LEU A 57 17.08 -8.27 -6.28
C LEU A 57 17.81 -9.60 -6.04
N ASP A 58 19.07 -9.52 -5.63
CA ASP A 58 19.84 -10.69 -5.19
C ASP A 58 19.16 -11.37 -3.98
N PRO A 59 19.02 -12.70 -3.96
CA PRO A 59 18.41 -13.43 -2.85
C PRO A 59 19.03 -13.11 -1.46
N ASN A 60 20.34 -12.85 -1.40
CA ASN A 60 21.05 -12.47 -0.16
C ASN A 60 20.67 -11.05 0.31
N ILE A 61 20.25 -10.17 -0.59
CA ILE A 61 19.68 -8.87 -0.25
C ILE A 61 18.26 -9.07 0.28
N CYS A 62 17.44 -9.87 -0.40
CA CYS A 62 16.06 -10.18 0.02
C CYS A 62 15.97 -10.82 1.41
N ALA A 63 17.01 -11.56 1.85
CA ALA A 63 17.09 -12.09 3.20
C ALA A 63 17.24 -11.02 4.29
N ARG A 64 17.77 -9.84 3.94
CA ARG A 64 18.11 -8.76 4.89
C ARG A 64 17.31 -7.48 4.67
N TYR A 65 16.62 -7.35 3.54
CA TYR A 65 15.94 -6.15 3.12
C TYR A 65 14.63 -6.46 2.41
N PHE A 66 13.67 -5.54 2.48
CA PHE A 66 12.44 -5.61 1.69
C PHE A 66 12.14 -4.26 1.03
N ILE A 67 11.41 -4.31 -0.09
CA ILE A 67 10.97 -3.11 -0.81
C ILE A 67 9.91 -2.37 0.01
N ASN A 68 10.13 -1.07 0.20
CA ASN A 68 9.18 -0.21 0.90
C ASN A 68 7.92 0.03 0.06
N ARG A 69 6.90 -0.81 0.24
CA ARG A 69 5.61 -0.70 -0.49
C ARG A 69 4.88 0.63 -0.27
N GLY A 70 5.12 1.30 0.86
CA GLY A 70 4.51 2.60 1.17
C GLY A 70 5.20 3.73 0.41
N ASP A 71 6.54 3.71 0.36
CA ASP A 71 7.34 4.63 -0.42
C ASP A 71 7.10 4.43 -1.92
N ALA A 72 7.11 3.18 -2.39
CA ALA A 72 6.81 2.82 -3.78
C ALA A 72 5.49 3.44 -4.24
N PHE A 73 4.44 3.27 -3.43
CA PHE A 73 3.15 3.88 -3.74
C PHE A 73 3.22 5.40 -3.76
N SER A 74 3.91 6.02 -2.81
CA SER A 74 4.02 7.47 -2.72
C SER A 74 4.71 8.06 -3.95
N ARG A 75 5.75 7.39 -4.46
CA ARG A 75 6.45 7.77 -5.69
C ARG A 75 5.55 7.61 -6.92
N ILE A 76 4.97 6.41 -7.10
CA ILE A 76 4.10 6.11 -8.24
C ILE A 76 2.88 7.04 -8.28
N LYS A 77 2.23 7.29 -7.13
CA LYS A 77 1.07 8.18 -7.06
C LYS A 77 1.40 9.60 -7.54
N ARG A 78 2.60 10.11 -7.23
CA ARG A 78 3.04 11.46 -7.63
C ARG A 78 3.34 11.58 -9.12
N THR A 79 3.75 10.48 -9.76
CA THR A 79 4.17 10.48 -11.17
C THR A 79 3.10 9.94 -12.12
N LEU A 80 2.10 9.20 -11.63
CA LEU A 80 1.11 8.52 -12.46
C LEU A 80 0.36 9.48 -13.41
N GLY A 81 -0.04 10.66 -12.94
CA GLY A 81 -0.69 11.65 -13.80
C GLY A 81 0.21 12.09 -14.96
N ARG A 82 1.50 12.31 -14.70
CA ARG A 82 2.50 12.63 -15.73
C ARG A 82 2.67 11.48 -16.72
N TRP A 83 2.72 10.24 -16.24
CA TRP A 83 2.85 9.05 -17.10
C TRP A 83 1.68 8.90 -18.05
N LEU A 84 0.46 9.10 -17.55
CA LEU A 84 -0.76 9.01 -18.35
C LEU A 84 -0.85 10.12 -19.41
N LEU A 85 -0.34 11.31 -19.11
CA LEU A 85 -0.35 12.45 -20.03
C LEU A 85 0.75 12.38 -21.09
N GLN A 86 1.93 11.88 -20.72
CA GLN A 86 3.12 11.85 -21.59
C GLN A 86 3.28 10.53 -22.37
N GLY A 87 2.56 9.47 -21.99
CA GLY A 87 2.60 8.20 -22.69
C GLY A 87 4.02 7.64 -22.77
N LEU A 88 4.51 7.38 -23.99
CA LEU A 88 5.85 6.82 -24.22
C LEU A 88 6.98 7.76 -23.79
N ASP A 89 6.76 9.08 -23.78
CA ASP A 89 7.77 10.04 -23.34
C ASP A 89 8.04 9.97 -21.83
N ALA A 90 7.20 9.25 -21.08
CA ALA A 90 7.38 9.03 -19.65
C ALA A 90 8.33 7.86 -19.32
N LEU A 91 8.79 7.08 -20.31
CA LEU A 91 9.52 5.83 -20.05
C LEU A 91 10.78 6.04 -19.20
N GLU A 92 11.58 7.07 -19.49
CA GLU A 92 12.76 7.39 -18.67
C GLU A 92 12.39 7.69 -17.21
N ASN A 93 11.28 8.40 -16.99
CA ASN A 93 10.80 8.70 -15.65
C ASN A 93 10.27 7.46 -14.94
N ILE A 94 9.59 6.55 -15.67
CA ILE A 94 9.13 5.27 -15.12
C ILE A 94 10.33 4.46 -14.64
N THR A 95 11.35 4.28 -15.49
CA THR A 95 12.58 3.55 -15.15
C THR A 95 13.27 4.18 -13.94
N SER A 96 13.41 5.51 -13.92
CA SER A 96 14.00 6.22 -12.78
C SER A 96 13.24 5.99 -11.47
N VAL A 97 11.89 6.01 -11.49
CA VAL A 97 11.08 5.71 -10.29
C VAL A 97 11.28 4.26 -9.84
N PHE A 98 11.43 3.32 -10.76
CA PHE A 98 11.61 1.90 -10.44
C PHE A 98 13.00 1.64 -9.87
N ASP A 99 14.05 2.27 -10.41
CA ASP A 99 15.41 2.22 -9.87
C ASP A 99 15.46 2.74 -8.44
N GLU A 100 14.72 3.81 -8.16
CA GLU A 100 14.59 4.36 -6.81
C GLU A 100 13.99 3.35 -5.82
N LEU A 101 13.11 2.44 -6.25
CA LEU A 101 12.55 1.41 -5.36
C LEU A 101 13.61 0.40 -4.92
N ILE A 102 14.51 0.05 -5.83
CA ILE A 102 15.62 -0.88 -5.59
C ILE A 102 16.69 -0.23 -4.71
N LYS A 103 16.91 1.08 -4.84
CA LYS A 103 17.87 1.83 -4.01
C LYS A 103 17.37 2.07 -2.58
N ASN A 104 16.05 2.22 -2.39
CA ASN A 104 15.45 2.60 -1.11
C ASN A 104 14.81 1.41 -0.37
N LEU A 105 15.60 0.36 -0.12
CA LEU A 105 15.13 -0.81 0.63
C LEU A 105 15.08 -0.56 2.14
N VAL A 106 14.18 -1.28 2.81
CA VAL A 106 14.06 -1.25 4.27
C VAL A 106 14.75 -2.47 4.85
N ARG A 107 15.71 -2.24 5.76
CA ARG A 107 16.43 -3.30 6.45
C ARG A 107 15.52 -4.06 7.42
N ILE A 108 15.60 -5.38 7.36
CA ILE A 108 15.03 -6.31 8.35
C ILE A 108 15.95 -6.29 9.58
N LYS A 109 15.36 -5.99 10.75
CA LYS A 109 16.05 -6.07 12.04
C LYS A 109 15.62 -7.37 12.73
N PRO A 110 16.50 -8.39 12.84
CA PRO A 110 16.12 -9.73 13.31
C PRO A 110 15.56 -9.71 14.74
N ASP A 111 16.09 -8.85 15.62
CA ASP A 111 15.70 -8.80 17.03
C ASP A 111 14.67 -7.69 17.35
N ARG A 112 13.91 -7.24 16.34
CA ARG A 112 12.90 -6.20 16.54
C ARG A 112 11.63 -6.80 17.12
N SER A 113 11.43 -6.64 18.43
CA SER A 113 10.17 -6.94 19.09
C SER A 113 9.39 -5.66 19.42
N TYR A 114 8.07 -5.72 19.29
CA TYR A 114 7.14 -4.70 19.81
C TYR A 114 6.22 -5.39 20.81
N PRO A 115 6.66 -5.55 22.08
CA PRO A 115 5.80 -6.13 23.08
C PRO A 115 4.52 -5.30 23.16
N ARG A 116 3.38 -5.98 23.12
CA ARG A 116 2.10 -5.30 23.24
C ARG A 116 1.97 -4.78 24.67
N ASN A 117 1.93 -3.47 24.84
CA ASN A 117 1.56 -2.88 26.11
C ASN A 117 0.09 -3.21 26.36
N PHE A 118 -0.18 -4.20 27.22
CA PHE A 118 -1.51 -4.46 27.74
C PHE A 118 -1.82 -3.38 28.77
N THR A 119 -2.21 -2.20 28.29
CA THR A 119 -2.88 -1.23 29.15
C THR A 119 -4.23 -1.82 29.57
N GLN A 120 -4.58 -1.66 30.85
CA GLN A 120 -5.94 -1.93 31.29
C GLN A 120 -6.87 -1.09 30.41
N LYS A 121 -7.78 -1.74 29.67
CA LYS A 121 -8.73 -1.01 28.83
C LYS A 121 -9.50 -0.05 29.77
N PRO A 122 -9.65 1.24 29.43
CA PRO A 122 -10.32 2.22 30.28
C PRO A 122 -11.85 2.04 30.32
N HIS A 123 -12.36 0.81 30.19
CA HIS A 123 -13.77 0.54 30.40
C HIS A 123 -14.01 0.43 31.90
N LEU A 124 -14.62 1.47 32.48
CA LEU A 124 -15.29 1.34 33.77
C LEU A 124 -16.36 0.23 33.66
N SER A 125 -16.48 -0.57 34.70
CA SER A 125 -17.42 -1.68 34.89
C SER A 125 -18.91 -1.32 34.77
N HIS A 126 -19.28 -0.09 34.41
CA HIS A 126 -20.65 0.41 34.32
C HIS A 126 -21.51 -0.23 33.20
N ALA A 127 -20.93 -1.02 32.29
CA ALA A 127 -21.66 -1.65 31.19
C ALA A 127 -22.45 -2.91 31.57
N TYR A 128 -22.18 -3.50 32.75
CA TYR A 128 -22.99 -4.60 33.27
C TYR A 128 -23.89 -4.04 34.38
N LYS A 129 -25.18 -3.83 34.08
CA LYS A 129 -26.19 -3.73 35.15
C LYS A 129 -26.15 -5.07 35.89
N ASN A 130 -25.84 -5.06 37.18
CA ASN A 130 -26.05 -6.21 38.04
C ASN A 130 -27.51 -6.62 37.91
N GLY A 131 -27.76 -7.76 37.27
CA GLY A 131 -29.07 -8.38 37.24
C GLY A 131 -29.50 -8.68 38.67
N VAL A 132 -30.74 -8.32 38.99
CA VAL A 132 -31.44 -8.67 40.23
C VAL A 132 -31.56 -10.18 40.34
#